data_AF-A0A970PNN0-F1
#
_entry.id   AF-A0A970PNN0-F1
#
_cell.length_a   1.000
_cell.length_b   1.000
_cell.length_c   1.000
_cell.angle_alpha   90.00
_cell.angle_beta   90.00
_cell.angle_gamma   90.00
#
_symmetry.space_group_name_H-M   'P 1'
#
loop_
_entity.id
_entity.type
_entity.pdbx_description
1 polymer ?
#
loop_
_entity_poly.entity_id
_entity_poly.type
_entity_poly.pdbx_seq_one_letter_code
_entity_poly.pdbx_strand_id
1 'polypeptide(L)'
;MRKALSPILLWGAVWGILEATAGYALHFAAIALPGLPGALLFPLGFLCMAQAQKAAGKPSAAFWTAAIAASVKGIDLLVPGHDAIRVINPALSILLEGLAVTGISLLLPAKGKGPGLLPALGMGVLWRALFAGYLGLISLFGLPAGLVTSGPGTLLRFVLLESLINAAVIYAACRAIPRASGKPAFAIRPAAAAGAYLLALGLQAVL
;
A
#
# COMPACT_ATOMS: atom_id res chain seq x y z
N MET A 1 -23.22 -7.52 1.82
CA MET A 1 -21.91 -7.63 1.13
C MET A 1 -21.71 -6.59 0.02
N ARG A 2 -22.68 -6.37 -0.89
CA ARG A 2 -22.53 -5.41 -2.01
C ARG A 2 -22.13 -3.97 -1.62
N LYS A 3 -22.58 -3.46 -0.47
CA LYS A 3 -22.24 -2.11 0.03
C LYS A 3 -20.76 -1.92 0.40
N ALA A 4 -20.03 -3.00 0.68
CA ALA A 4 -18.61 -2.95 1.07
C ALA A 4 -17.65 -3.04 -0.14
N LEU A 5 -18.12 -3.55 -1.28
CA LEU A 5 -17.28 -3.75 -2.47
C LEU A 5 -16.94 -2.44 -3.17
N SER A 6 -17.91 -1.54 -3.36
CA SER A 6 -17.65 -0.27 -4.06
C SER A 6 -16.61 0.60 -3.35
N PRO A 7 -16.62 0.75 -2.02
CA PRO A 7 -15.55 1.47 -1.32
C PRO A 7 -14.17 0.81 -1.46
N ILE A 8 -14.08 -0.52 -1.33
CA ILE A 8 -12.82 -1.25 -1.50
C ILE A 8 -12.28 -1.04 -2.92
N LEU A 9 -13.12 -1.20 -3.93
CA LEU A 9 -12.75 -1.03 -5.33
C LEU A 9 -12.33 0.41 -5.63
N LEU A 10 -13.09 1.40 -5.14
CA LEU A 10 -12.77 2.82 -5.36
C LEU A 10 -11.43 3.18 -4.72
N TRP A 11 -11.23 2.90 -3.42
CA TRP A 11 -10.00 3.28 -2.72
C TRP A 11 -8.80 2.47 -3.20
N GLY A 12 -9.00 1.23 -3.62
CA GLY A 12 -7.96 0.42 -4.25
C GLY A 12 -7.55 0.99 -5.61
N ALA A 13 -8.52 1.44 -6.42
CA ALA A 13 -8.24 2.13 -7.68
C ALA A 13 -7.53 3.47 -7.48
N VAL A 14 -7.94 4.27 -6.48
CA VAL A 14 -7.26 5.53 -6.13
C VAL A 14 -5.80 5.27 -5.77
N TRP A 15 -5.53 4.27 -4.94
CA TRP A 15 -4.16 3.89 -4.63
C TRP A 15 -3.42 3.37 -5.86
N GLY A 16 -4.05 2.51 -6.69
CA GLY A 16 -3.48 2.05 -7.96
C GLY A 16 -3.08 3.19 -8.91
N ILE A 17 -3.88 4.27 -8.98
CA ILE A 17 -3.53 5.48 -9.75
C ILE A 17 -2.30 6.17 -9.14
N LEU A 18 -2.22 6.27 -7.82
CA LEU A 18 -1.05 6.86 -7.15
C LEU A 18 0.22 6.04 -7.41
N GLU A 19 0.13 4.71 -7.39
CA GLU A 19 1.23 3.79 -7.75
C GLU A 19 1.64 3.96 -9.21
N ALA A 20 0.68 3.98 -10.14
CA ALA A 20 0.93 4.15 -11.57
C ALA A 20 1.60 5.49 -11.90
N THR A 21 1.27 6.55 -11.16
CA THR A 21 1.74 7.91 -11.44
C THR A 21 2.94 8.31 -10.57
N ALA A 22 2.69 8.58 -9.29
CA ALA A 22 3.72 8.98 -8.35
C ALA A 22 4.72 7.84 -8.10
N GLY A 23 4.25 6.59 -8.05
CA GLY A 23 5.13 5.43 -7.90
C GLY A 23 6.08 5.27 -9.08
N TYR A 24 5.61 5.45 -10.32
CA TYR A 24 6.48 5.46 -11.50
C TYR A 24 7.62 6.49 -11.37
N ALA A 25 7.30 7.74 -11.04
CA ALA A 25 8.29 8.79 -10.82
C ALA A 25 9.27 8.46 -9.66
N LEU A 26 8.74 7.92 -8.55
CA LEU A 26 9.54 7.55 -7.38
C LEU A 26 10.46 6.35 -7.65
N HIS A 27 10.10 5.43 -8.53
CA HIS A 27 10.96 4.30 -8.89
C HIS A 27 12.21 4.73 -9.67
N PHE A 28 12.18 5.85 -10.41
CA PHE A 28 13.41 6.44 -10.95
C PHE A 28 14.30 7.01 -9.85
N ALA A 29 13.72 7.72 -8.88
CA ALA A 29 14.46 8.23 -7.72
C ALA A 29 14.99 7.11 -6.81
N ALA A 30 14.32 5.94 -6.80
CA ALA A 30 14.73 4.78 -6.02
C ALA A 30 16.07 4.17 -6.47
N ILE A 31 16.53 4.48 -7.69
CA ILE A 31 17.88 4.12 -8.17
C ILE A 31 18.95 4.78 -7.28
N ALA A 32 18.73 6.05 -6.91
CA ALA A 32 19.64 6.78 -6.01
C ALA A 32 19.34 6.50 -4.53
N LEU A 33 18.08 6.20 -4.19
CA LEU A 33 17.66 6.01 -2.80
C LEU A 33 16.74 4.79 -2.65
N PRO A 34 17.32 3.59 -2.46
CA PRO A 34 16.54 2.36 -2.21
C PRO A 34 15.59 2.53 -1.01
N GLY A 35 14.35 2.04 -1.16
CA GLY A 35 13.31 2.11 -0.12
C GLY A 35 12.41 3.36 -0.19
N LEU A 36 12.80 4.40 -0.96
CA LEU A 36 12.04 5.66 -1.06
C LEU A 36 10.57 5.48 -1.48
N PRO A 37 10.20 4.62 -2.45
CA PRO A 37 8.80 4.41 -2.80
C PRO A 37 7.97 3.92 -1.60
N GLY A 38 8.46 2.92 -0.85
CA GLY A 38 7.76 2.39 0.33
C GLY A 38 7.69 3.38 1.50
N ALA A 39 8.62 4.33 1.60
CA ALA A 39 8.55 5.40 2.59
C ALA A 39 7.40 6.39 2.28
N LEU A 40 7.16 6.71 1.01
CA LEU A 40 6.20 7.74 0.62
C LEU A 40 4.82 7.19 0.25
N LEU A 41 4.77 6.03 -0.40
CA LEU A 41 3.52 5.45 -0.91
C LEU A 41 2.75 4.70 0.17
N PHE A 42 3.43 4.03 1.12
CA PHE A 42 2.73 3.30 2.19
C PHE A 42 1.80 4.20 3.03
N PRO A 43 2.18 5.41 3.47
CA PRO A 43 1.23 6.29 4.14
C PRO A 43 0.00 6.64 3.30
N LEU A 44 0.15 6.85 1.99
CA LEU A 44 -0.97 7.13 1.07
C LEU A 44 -1.86 5.88 0.89
N GLY A 45 -1.24 4.72 0.71
CA GLY A 45 -1.91 3.42 0.67
C GLY A 45 -2.69 3.15 1.96
N PHE A 46 -2.07 3.44 3.11
CA PHE A 46 -2.71 3.37 4.43
C PHE A 46 -3.97 4.24 4.50
N LEU A 47 -3.92 5.48 4.01
CA LEU A 47 -5.11 6.35 4.01
C LEU A 47 -6.23 5.77 3.14
N CYS A 48 -5.90 5.21 1.97
CA CYS A 48 -6.87 4.52 1.12
C CYS A 48 -7.49 3.31 1.83
N MET A 49 -6.65 2.47 2.45
CA MET A 49 -7.09 1.31 3.25
C MET A 49 -7.97 1.72 4.43
N ALA A 50 -7.60 2.77 5.17
CA ALA A 50 -8.36 3.26 6.32
C ALA A 50 -9.75 3.75 5.91
N GLN A 51 -9.85 4.43 4.76
CA GLN A 51 -11.12 4.90 4.22
C GLN A 51 -12.00 3.73 3.76
N ALA A 52 -11.41 2.71 3.12
CA ALA A 52 -12.12 1.49 2.76
C ALA A 52 -12.61 0.72 4.01
N GLN A 53 -11.79 0.58 5.04
CA GLN A 53 -12.15 -0.04 6.33
C GLN A 53 -13.30 0.72 7.01
N LYS A 54 -13.23 2.06 7.05
CA LYS A 54 -14.29 2.91 7.62
C LYS A 54 -15.61 2.73 6.88
N ALA A 55 -15.58 2.66 5.54
CA ALA A 55 -16.78 2.50 4.73
C ALA A 55 -17.35 1.07 4.73
N ALA A 56 -16.49 0.06 4.75
CA ALA A 56 -16.88 -1.35 4.73
C ALA A 56 -17.21 -1.91 6.13
N GLY A 57 -16.74 -1.25 7.19
CA GLY A 57 -16.94 -1.65 8.60
C GLY A 57 -16.18 -2.91 9.00
N LYS A 58 -15.12 -3.30 8.27
CA LYS A 58 -14.34 -4.52 8.51
C LYS A 58 -12.84 -4.29 8.33
N PRO A 59 -11.97 -4.79 9.22
CA PRO A 59 -10.51 -4.68 9.07
C PRO A 59 -9.97 -5.28 7.77
N SER A 60 -10.54 -6.40 7.32
CA SER A 60 -10.15 -7.10 6.09
C SER A 60 -10.33 -6.29 4.80
N ALA A 61 -11.08 -5.18 4.85
CA ALA A 61 -11.19 -4.27 3.72
C ALA A 61 -9.83 -3.67 3.32
N ALA A 62 -8.88 -3.52 4.26
CA ALA A 62 -7.53 -3.06 3.94
C ALA A 62 -6.80 -4.00 2.98
N PHE A 63 -6.77 -5.30 3.29
CA PHE A 63 -6.16 -6.32 2.42
C PHE A 63 -6.80 -6.33 1.03
N TRP A 64 -8.13 -6.30 0.94
CA TRP A 64 -8.80 -6.27 -0.37
C TRP A 64 -8.55 -4.98 -1.14
N THR A 65 -8.39 -3.83 -0.45
CA THR A 65 -8.03 -2.56 -1.08
C THR A 65 -6.62 -2.65 -1.69
N ALA A 66 -5.68 -3.24 -0.93
CA ALA A 66 -4.34 -3.53 -1.42
C ALA A 66 -4.34 -4.53 -2.58
N ALA A 67 -5.18 -5.56 -2.55
CA ALA A 67 -5.31 -6.52 -3.65
C ALA A 67 -5.78 -5.87 -4.95
N ILE A 68 -6.70 -4.91 -4.87
CA ILE A 68 -7.11 -4.09 -6.03
C ILE A 68 -5.97 -3.21 -6.54
N ALA A 69 -5.20 -2.55 -5.65
CA ALA A 69 -4.05 -1.75 -6.08
C ALA A 69 -2.94 -2.62 -6.69
N ALA A 70 -2.66 -3.79 -6.11
CA ALA A 70 -1.70 -4.75 -6.61
C ALA A 70 -2.12 -5.35 -7.96
N SER A 71 -3.43 -5.57 -8.19
CA SER A 71 -3.92 -6.02 -9.49
C SER A 71 -3.80 -4.94 -10.57
N VAL A 72 -3.91 -3.65 -10.20
CA VAL A 72 -3.53 -2.55 -11.10
C VAL A 72 -2.06 -2.69 -11.46
N LYS A 73 -1.16 -2.75 -10.47
CA LYS A 73 0.28 -2.89 -10.72
C LYS A 73 0.63 -4.12 -11.56
N GLY A 74 -0.09 -5.22 -11.36
CA GLY A 74 0.08 -6.47 -12.10
C GLY A 74 -0.23 -6.38 -13.60
N ILE A 75 -0.89 -5.33 -14.07
CA ILE A 75 -1.12 -5.11 -15.51
C ILE A 75 0.19 -5.01 -16.28
N ASP A 76 1.28 -4.53 -15.67
CA ASP A 76 2.60 -4.47 -16.32
C ASP A 76 3.10 -5.85 -16.77
N LEU A 77 2.64 -6.95 -16.14
CA LEU A 77 2.98 -8.32 -16.59
C LEU A 77 2.38 -8.66 -17.97
N LEU A 78 1.33 -7.95 -18.38
CA LEU A 78 0.67 -8.13 -19.67
C LEU A 78 1.27 -7.21 -20.75
N VAL A 79 2.16 -6.29 -20.38
CA VAL A 79 2.82 -5.34 -21.29
C VAL A 79 4.16 -5.93 -21.74
N PRO A 80 4.36 -6.23 -23.04
CA PRO A 80 5.62 -6.78 -23.53
C PRO A 80 6.81 -5.88 -23.20
N GLY A 81 7.94 -6.49 -22.82
CA GLY A 81 9.19 -5.79 -22.52
C GLY A 81 9.40 -5.40 -21.06
N HIS A 82 8.40 -5.57 -20.19
CA HIS A 82 8.57 -5.37 -18.75
C HIS A 82 9.30 -6.53 -18.08
N ASP A 83 10.23 -6.20 -17.18
CA ASP A 83 10.91 -7.18 -16.33
C ASP A 83 9.96 -7.65 -15.22
N ALA A 84 9.62 -8.94 -15.21
CA ALA A 84 8.66 -9.52 -14.29
C ALA A 84 9.00 -9.26 -12.81
N ILE A 85 10.28 -9.27 -12.42
CA ILE A 85 10.65 -9.05 -11.01
C ILE A 85 10.39 -7.61 -10.58
N ARG A 86 10.52 -6.66 -11.51
CA ARG A 86 10.23 -5.23 -11.26
C ARG A 86 8.74 -4.92 -11.17
N VAL A 87 7.88 -5.86 -11.57
CA VAL A 87 6.42 -5.79 -11.39
C VAL A 87 5.98 -6.57 -10.15
N ILE A 88 6.49 -7.79 -9.97
CA ILE A 88 6.13 -8.68 -8.87
C ILE A 88 6.55 -8.08 -7.53
N ASN A 89 7.76 -7.52 -7.42
CA ASN A 89 8.25 -6.98 -6.15
C ASN A 89 7.36 -5.84 -5.61
N PRO A 90 7.03 -4.79 -6.39
CA PRO A 90 6.08 -3.76 -5.95
C PRO A 90 4.68 -4.33 -5.66
N ALA A 91 4.13 -5.18 -6.53
CA ALA A 91 2.81 -5.76 -6.33
C ALA A 91 2.73 -6.58 -5.03
N LEU A 92 3.77 -7.35 -4.71
CA LEU A 92 3.86 -8.11 -3.47
C LEU A 92 4.04 -7.18 -2.26
N SER A 93 4.83 -6.11 -2.36
CA SER A 93 4.96 -5.10 -1.31
C SER A 93 3.60 -4.52 -0.95
N ILE A 94 2.80 -4.11 -1.94
CA ILE A 94 1.43 -3.60 -1.76
C ILE A 94 0.56 -4.62 -1.01
N LEU A 95 0.59 -5.90 -1.41
CA LEU A 95 -0.16 -6.96 -0.73
C LEU A 95 0.26 -7.14 0.72
N LEU A 96 1.56 -7.11 1.01
CA LEU A 96 2.12 -7.25 2.36
C LEU A 96 1.77 -6.05 3.24
N GLU A 97 1.73 -4.84 2.69
CA GLU A 97 1.23 -3.65 3.37
C GLU A 97 -0.22 -3.82 3.78
N GLY A 98 -1.08 -4.29 2.86
CA GLY A 98 -2.48 -4.61 3.13
C GLY A 98 -2.67 -5.69 4.18
N LEU A 99 -1.82 -6.72 4.16
CA LEU A 99 -1.82 -7.80 5.14
C LEU A 99 -1.43 -7.28 6.53
N ALA A 100 -0.37 -6.47 6.63
CA ALA A 100 0.09 -5.90 7.89
C ALA A 100 -0.93 -4.94 8.50
N VAL A 101 -1.53 -4.05 7.70
CA VAL A 101 -2.57 -3.13 8.15
C VAL A 101 -3.79 -3.91 8.64
N THR A 102 -4.21 -4.96 7.91
CA THR A 102 -5.32 -5.82 8.33
C THR A 102 -5.00 -6.53 9.64
N GLY A 103 -3.84 -7.16 9.74
CA GLY A 103 -3.40 -7.93 10.90
C GLY A 103 -3.35 -7.09 12.18
N ILE A 104 -2.72 -5.91 12.13
CA ILE A 104 -2.68 -5.01 13.28
C ILE A 104 -4.07 -4.45 13.58
N SER A 105 -4.85 -4.10 12.56
CA SER A 105 -6.21 -3.55 12.77
C SER A 105 -7.17 -4.55 13.45
N LEU A 106 -6.96 -5.86 13.29
CA LEU A 106 -7.73 -6.89 13.99
C LEU A 106 -7.46 -6.91 15.50
N LEU A 107 -6.29 -6.44 15.93
CA LEU A 107 -5.88 -6.36 17.34
C LEU A 107 -6.28 -5.04 18.01
N LEU A 108 -6.73 -4.06 17.22
CA LEU A 108 -7.12 -2.75 17.73
C LEU A 108 -8.61 -2.69 18.04
N PRO A 109 -9.01 -2.03 19.14
CA PRO A 109 -10.42 -1.79 19.41
C PRO A 109 -11.00 -0.88 18.32
N ALA A 110 -12.25 -1.16 17.92
CA ALA A 110 -12.99 -0.36 16.96
C ALA A 110 -13.30 1.04 17.55
N LYS A 111 -12.35 1.97 17.49
CA LYS A 111 -12.50 3.37 17.93
C LYS A 111 -11.91 4.34 16.92
N GLY A 112 -12.69 5.36 16.56
CA GLY A 112 -12.49 6.24 15.40
C GLY A 112 -11.46 7.36 15.55
N LYS A 113 -10.23 7.08 16.03
CA LYS A 113 -9.10 8.03 15.98
C LYS A 113 -7.94 7.57 15.09
N GLY A 114 -8.13 6.49 14.33
CA GLY A 114 -7.03 5.81 13.64
C GLY A 114 -6.04 5.16 14.63
N PRO A 115 -4.98 4.52 14.14
CA PRO A 115 -3.96 3.95 15.00
C PRO A 115 -3.20 5.05 15.76
N GLY A 116 -2.73 4.70 16.97
CA GLY A 116 -1.67 5.47 17.62
C GLY A 116 -0.33 5.26 16.92
N LEU A 117 0.72 5.91 17.42
CA LEU A 117 2.08 5.78 16.86
C LEU A 117 2.59 4.34 16.90
N LEU A 118 2.38 3.63 18.02
CA LEU A 118 2.85 2.24 18.17
C LEU A 118 2.18 1.26 17.19
N PRO A 119 0.84 1.22 17.04
CA PRO A 119 0.24 0.38 16.01
C PRO A 119 0.65 0.77 14.58
N ALA A 120 0.81 2.07 14.28
CA ALA A 120 1.28 2.51 12.97
C ALA A 120 2.73 2.05 12.68
N LEU A 121 3.60 2.11 13.69
CA LEU A 121 4.95 1.55 13.63
C LEU A 121 4.92 0.04 13.43
N GLY A 122 4.07 -0.67 14.18
CA GLY A 122 3.89 -2.11 14.03
C GLY A 122 3.46 -2.52 12.62
N MET A 123 2.55 -1.77 12.01
CA MET A 123 2.15 -1.99 10.61
C MET A 123 3.36 -1.83 9.66
N GLY A 124 4.12 -0.73 9.81
CA GLY A 124 5.30 -0.44 9.00
C GLY A 124 6.39 -1.51 9.12
N VAL A 125 6.74 -1.89 10.35
CA VAL A 125 7.76 -2.91 10.62
C VAL A 125 7.32 -4.27 10.10
N LEU A 126 6.05 -4.64 10.30
CA LEU A 126 5.55 -5.97 9.93
C LEU A 126 5.62 -6.20 8.42
N TRP A 127 5.11 -5.29 7.59
CA TRP A 127 5.15 -5.52 6.14
C TRP A 127 6.59 -5.50 5.62
N ARG A 128 7.45 -4.61 6.14
CA ARG A 128 8.86 -4.54 5.74
C ARG A 128 9.66 -5.76 6.15
N ALA A 129 9.39 -6.32 7.33
CA ALA A 129 10.02 -7.55 7.77
C ALA A 129 9.61 -8.74 6.89
N LEU A 130 8.31 -8.85 6.57
CA LEU A 130 7.81 -9.87 5.64
C LEU A 130 8.43 -9.72 4.25
N PHE A 131 8.49 -8.48 3.73
CA PHE A 131 9.07 -8.19 2.42
C PHE A 131 10.58 -8.42 2.40
N ALA A 132 11.30 -8.06 3.46
CA ALA A 132 12.72 -8.38 3.60
C ALA A 132 12.96 -9.90 3.66
N GLY A 133 12.11 -10.66 4.34
CA GLY A 133 12.16 -12.13 4.33
C GLY A 133 12.00 -12.69 2.92
N TYR A 134 11.02 -12.18 2.16
CA TYR A 134 10.83 -12.51 0.75
C TYR A 134 12.06 -12.15 -0.10
N LEU A 135 12.61 -10.94 0.05
CA LEU A 135 13.80 -10.51 -0.67
C LEU A 135 15.02 -11.38 -0.33
N GLY A 136 15.16 -11.78 0.92
CA GLY A 136 16.17 -12.73 1.37
C GLY A 136 16.03 -14.07 0.66
N LEU A 137 14.82 -14.61 0.57
CA LEU A 137 14.55 -15.87 -0.13
C LEU A 137 14.90 -15.78 -1.62
N ILE A 138 14.43 -14.76 -2.35
CA ILE A 138 14.73 -14.63 -3.79
C ILE A 138 16.22 -14.39 -4.06
N SER A 139 16.95 -13.79 -3.11
CA SER A 139 18.39 -13.58 -3.23
C SER A 139 19.18 -14.90 -3.30
N LEU A 140 18.66 -15.96 -2.68
CA LEU A 140 19.25 -17.32 -2.76
C LEU A 140 19.21 -17.89 -4.19
N PHE A 141 18.33 -17.34 -5.04
CA PHE A 141 18.20 -17.70 -6.45
C PHE A 141 18.86 -16.69 -7.40
N GLY A 142 19.65 -15.75 -6.87
CA GLY A 142 20.36 -14.74 -7.66
C GLY A 142 19.46 -13.60 -8.18
N LEU A 143 18.23 -13.46 -7.69
CA LEU A 143 17.32 -12.39 -8.09
C LEU A 143 17.65 -11.05 -7.39
N PRO A 144 17.34 -9.90 -8.01
CA PRO A 144 17.63 -8.59 -7.44
C PRO A 144 16.98 -8.36 -6.07
N ALA A 145 17.80 -8.17 -5.03
CA ALA A 145 17.35 -8.06 -3.65
C ALA A 145 18.15 -7.00 -2.84
N GLY A 146 18.45 -5.85 -3.47
CA GLY A 146 19.36 -4.84 -2.91
C GLY A 146 19.04 -4.36 -1.48
N LEU A 147 17.78 -4.37 -1.07
CA LEU A 147 17.39 -3.96 0.30
C LEU A 147 17.91 -4.90 1.40
N VAL A 148 18.21 -6.16 1.06
CA VAL A 148 18.75 -7.16 2.01
C VAL A 148 20.22 -7.49 1.72
N THR A 149 20.66 -7.36 0.47
CA THR A 149 22.04 -7.72 0.08
C THR A 149 23.05 -6.58 0.17
N SER A 150 22.60 -5.30 0.24
CA SER A 150 23.51 -4.14 0.33
C SER A 150 24.04 -3.87 1.76
N GLY A 151 23.98 -4.86 2.64
CA GLY A 151 24.48 -4.78 4.02
C GLY A 151 23.42 -4.45 5.08
N PRO A 152 23.75 -4.69 6.36
CA PRO A 152 22.81 -4.58 7.47
C PRO A 152 22.31 -3.15 7.70
N GLY A 153 23.11 -2.12 7.39
CA GLY A 153 22.69 -0.73 7.51
C GLY A 153 21.50 -0.37 6.62
N THR A 154 21.51 -0.85 5.36
CA THR A 154 20.41 -0.65 4.41
C THR A 154 19.13 -1.35 4.89
N LEU A 155 19.26 -2.59 5.38
CA LEU A 155 18.15 -3.37 5.92
C LEU A 155 17.55 -2.70 7.18
N LEU A 156 18.38 -2.32 8.14
CA LEU A 156 17.93 -1.67 9.38
C LEU A 156 17.29 -0.31 9.09
N ARG A 157 17.85 0.48 8.17
CA ARG A 157 17.23 1.72 7.71
C ARG A 157 15.86 1.46 7.11
N PHE A 158 15.76 0.51 6.18
CA PHE A 158 14.50 0.13 5.55
C PHE A 158 13.47 -0.29 6.60
N VAL A 159 13.77 -1.29 7.41
CA VAL A 159 12.80 -1.88 8.36
C VAL A 159 12.46 -0.94 9.52
N LEU A 160 13.43 -0.23 10.09
CA LEU A 160 13.22 0.55 11.32
C LEU A 160 13.03 2.03 11.06
N LEU A 161 13.99 2.69 10.39
CA LEU A 161 13.96 4.15 10.23
C LEU A 161 12.78 4.57 9.35
N GLU A 162 12.58 3.93 8.20
CA GLU A 162 11.47 4.27 7.32
C GLU A 162 10.12 3.90 7.94
N SER A 163 10.04 2.82 8.74
CA SER A 163 8.82 2.50 9.49
C SER A 163 8.49 3.55 10.55
N LEU A 164 9.51 4.11 11.21
CA LEU A 164 9.33 5.20 12.17
C LEU A 164 8.82 6.47 11.47
N ILE A 165 9.41 6.83 10.34
CA ILE A 165 8.94 7.95 9.51
C ILE A 165 7.50 7.72 9.08
N ASN A 166 7.18 6.54 8.53
CA ASN A 166 5.84 6.19 8.09
C ASN A 166 4.84 6.25 9.24
N ALA A 167 5.22 5.76 10.43
CA ALA A 167 4.37 5.82 11.61
C ALA A 167 4.05 7.26 12.03
N ALA A 168 5.05 8.14 12.00
CA ALA A 168 4.87 9.56 12.29
C ALA A 168 3.94 10.23 11.27
N VAL A 169 4.13 9.97 9.97
CA VAL A 169 3.29 10.51 8.89
C VAL A 169 1.85 10.00 9.00
N ILE A 170 1.65 8.70 9.19
CA ILE A 170 0.32 8.10 9.37
C ILE A 170 -0.37 8.67 10.59
N TYR A 171 0.34 8.75 11.72
CA TYR A 171 -0.19 9.32 12.95
C TYR A 171 -0.61 10.78 12.74
N ALA A 172 0.25 11.61 12.15
CA ALA A 172 -0.05 13.00 11.86
C ALA A 172 -1.25 13.14 10.92
N ALA A 173 -1.29 12.37 9.82
CA ALA A 173 -2.39 12.39 8.86
C ALA A 173 -3.74 12.01 9.49
N CYS A 174 -3.77 10.97 10.32
CA CYS A 174 -4.98 10.57 11.04
C CYS A 174 -5.48 11.63 12.03
N ARG A 175 -4.61 12.53 12.50
CA ARG A 175 -4.97 13.62 13.42
C ARG A 175 -5.31 14.92 12.69
N ALA A 176 -4.65 15.18 11.57
CA ALA A 176 -4.85 16.38 10.77
C ALA A 176 -6.11 16.31 9.91
N ILE A 177 -6.48 15.13 9.38
CA ILE A 177 -7.68 14.98 8.57
C ILE A 177 -8.91 15.20 9.47
N PRO A 178 -9.70 16.28 9.25
CA PRO A 178 -10.89 16.55 10.03
C PRO A 178 -11.81 15.35 9.99
N ARG A 179 -12.44 15.03 11.12
CA ARG A 179 -13.48 14.02 11.15
C ARG A 179 -14.60 14.49 10.23
N ALA A 180 -14.72 13.87 9.06
CA ALA A 180 -16.00 13.85 8.36
C ALA A 180 -16.98 13.18 9.33
N SER A 181 -17.78 14.01 10.00
CA SER A 181 -18.70 13.68 11.10
C SER A 181 -19.97 12.99 10.63
N GLY A 182 -20.01 12.52 9.38
CA GLY A 182 -21.15 11.83 8.80
C GLY A 182 -20.73 10.60 8.00
N LYS A 183 -21.72 9.74 7.73
CA LYS A 183 -21.68 8.82 6.58
C LYS A 183 -21.21 9.64 5.37
N PRO A 184 -20.35 9.10 4.48
CA PRO A 184 -19.96 9.82 3.28
C PRO A 184 -21.21 10.40 2.61
N ALA A 185 -21.22 11.72 2.37
CA ALA A 185 -22.39 12.44 1.86
C ALA A 185 -22.93 11.84 0.54
N PHE A 186 -22.07 11.05 -0.14
CA PHE A 186 -22.41 10.29 -1.32
C PHE A 186 -22.18 8.80 -1.09
N ALA A 187 -23.20 7.99 -1.40
CA ALA A 187 -23.03 6.55 -1.55
C ALA A 187 -22.11 6.30 -2.76
N ILE A 188 -21.00 5.59 -2.54
CA ILE A 188 -20.08 5.23 -3.63
C ILE A 188 -20.82 4.32 -4.61
N ARG A 189 -21.17 4.87 -5.77
CA ARG A 189 -21.89 4.16 -6.83
C ARG A 189 -20.98 3.07 -7.41
N PRO A 190 -21.46 1.83 -7.61
CA PRO A 190 -20.66 0.75 -8.20
C PRO A 190 -20.05 1.14 -9.55
N ALA A 191 -20.80 1.85 -10.40
CA ALA A 191 -20.31 2.31 -11.70
C ALA A 191 -19.13 3.28 -11.59
N ALA A 192 -19.14 4.20 -10.61
CA ALA A 192 -18.04 5.13 -10.38
C ALA A 192 -16.78 4.39 -9.89
N ALA A 193 -16.94 3.42 -8.98
CA ALA A 193 -15.83 2.60 -8.51
C ALA A 193 -15.22 1.74 -9.62
N ALA A 194 -16.07 1.12 -10.46
CA ALA A 194 -15.63 0.36 -11.63
C ALA A 194 -14.92 1.25 -12.66
N GLY A 195 -15.47 2.44 -12.94
CA GLY A 195 -14.84 3.42 -13.84
C GLY A 195 -13.47 3.87 -13.33
N ALA A 196 -13.34 4.16 -12.03
CA ALA A 196 -12.05 4.49 -11.42
C ALA A 196 -11.04 3.34 -11.55
N TYR A 197 -11.49 2.09 -11.34
CA TYR A 197 -10.62 0.92 -11.51
C TYR A 197 -10.17 0.73 -12.95
N LEU A 198 -11.08 0.82 -13.93
CA LEU A 198 -10.73 0.76 -15.35
C LEU A 198 -9.76 1.87 -15.76
N LEU A 199 -9.95 3.09 -15.25
CA LEU A 199 -9.02 4.20 -15.44
C LEU A 199 -7.63 3.87 -14.86
N ALA A 200 -7.58 3.29 -13.65
CA ALA A 200 -6.32 2.89 -13.03
C ALA A 200 -5.57 1.84 -13.88
N LEU A 201 -6.28 0.82 -14.38
CA LEU A 201 -5.71 -0.19 -15.28
C LEU A 201 -5.20 0.44 -16.58
N GLY A 202 -6.00 1.33 -17.18
CA GLY A 202 -5.62 2.04 -18.40
C GLY A 202 -4.40 2.93 -18.22
N LEU A 203 -4.30 3.66 -17.10
CA LEU A 203 -3.14 4.49 -16.77
C LEU A 203 -1.88 3.64 -16.54
N GLN A 204 -2.00 2.52 -15.82
CA GLN A 204 -0.86 1.62 -15.61
C GLN A 204 -0.37 1.01 -16.92
N ALA A 205 -1.28 0.69 -17.85
CA ALA A 205 -0.89 0.10 -19.14
C ALA A 205 -0.14 1.06 -20.08
N VAL A 206 -0.18 2.37 -19.84
CA VAL A 206 0.42 3.39 -20.73
C VAL A 206 1.60 4.15 -20.13
N LEU A 207 1.89 3.97 -18.84
CA LEU A 207 2.99 4.61 -18.10
C LEU A 207 4.12 3.60 -17.84
#